data_AF-A0A356Z4A8-F1
#
_entry.id   AF-A0A356Z4A8-F1
#
_cell.length_a   1.000
_cell.length_b   1.000
_cell.length_c   1.000
_cell.angle_alpha   90.00
_cell.angle_beta   90.00
_cell.angle_gamma   90.00
#
_symmetry.space_group_name_H-M   'P 1'
#
loop_
_entity.id
_entity.type
_entity.pdbx_description
1 polymer ?
#
loop_
_entity_poly.entity_id
_entity_poly.type
_entity_poly.pdbx_seq_one_letter_code
_entity_poly.pdbx_strand_id
1 'polypeptide(L)' 'MINISLKDGSQRTYEEGATLMKICEDISRGLARNTLAAVFNGEITDLNTPVYQDGKV' A
#
# COMPACT_ATOMS: atom_id res chain seq x y z
N MET A 1 12.43 6.14 4.45
CA MET A 1 11.12 5.71 4.98
C MET A 1 10.04 6.48 4.23
N ILE A 2 8.91 5.85 3.94
CA ILE A 2 7.78 6.46 3.21
C ILE A 2 6.53 6.50 4.08
N ASN A 3 5.71 7.53 3.91
CA ASN A 3 4.42 7.68 4.56
C ASN A 3 3.28 7.35 3.59
N ILE A 4 2.43 6.42 4.00
CA ILE A 4 1.30 5.97 3.19
C ILE A 4 0.00 6.31 3.91
N SER A 5 -0.82 7.11 3.24
CA SER A 5 -2.18 7.44 3.67
C SER A 5 -3.16 6.36 3.21
N LEU A 6 -3.95 5.82 4.12
CA LEU A 6 -4.98 4.83 3.84
C LEU A 6 -6.34 5.51 3.62
N LYS A 7 -7.29 4.78 3.02
CA LYS A 7 -8.66 5.26 2.77
C LYS A 7 -9.45 5.61 4.04
N ASP A 8 -9.08 5.05 5.18
CA ASP A 8 -9.68 5.34 6.49
C ASP A 8 -9.15 6.66 7.10
N GLY A 9 -8.19 7.31 6.45
CA GLY A 9 -7.56 8.54 6.91
C GLY A 9 -6.34 8.32 7.81
N SER A 10 -6.03 7.07 8.18
CA SER A 10 -4.81 6.77 8.93
C SER A 10 -3.57 6.91 8.04
N GLN A 11 -2.43 7.22 8.67
CA GLN A 11 -1.12 7.24 8.02
C GLN A 11 -0.23 6.20 8.67
N ARG A 12 0.47 5.43 7.84
CA ARG A 12 1.43 4.41 8.27
C ARG A 12 2.77 4.63 7.59
N THR A 13 3.86 4.37 8.31
CA THR A 13 5.21 4.54 7.81
C THR A 13 5.81 3.18 7.47
N TYR A 14 6.42 3.08 6.28
CA TYR A 14 7.07 1.87 5.79
C TYR A 14 8.51 2.15 5.35
N GLU A 15 9.30 1.11 5.18
CA GLU A 15 10.60 1.23 4.53
C GLU A 15 10.44 1.56 3.05
N GLU A 16 11.42 2.28 2.50
CA GLU A 16 11.47 2.52 1.05
C GLU A 16 11.62 1.19 0.31
N GLY A 17 10.87 1.04 -0.77
CA GLY A 17 10.78 -0.21 -1.53
C GLY A 17 9.75 -1.20 -0.98
N ALA A 18 8.98 -0.85 0.07
CA ALA A 18 7.86 -1.66 0.51
C ALA A 18 6.85 -1.87 -0.63
N THR A 19 6.33 -3.08 -0.75
CA THR A 19 5.34 -3.42 -1.78
C THR A 19 3.94 -3.09 -1.31
N LEU A 20 3.02 -2.85 -2.24
CA LEU A 20 1.61 -2.63 -1.92
C LEU A 20 0.98 -3.86 -1.26
N MET A 21 1.45 -5.07 -1.59
CA MET A 21 1.07 -6.31 -0.87
C MET A 21 1.41 -6.21 0.61
N LYS A 22 2.61 -5.71 0.95
CA LYS A 22 3.04 -5.57 2.35
C LYS A 22 2.12 -4.61 3.12
N ILE A 23 1.72 -3.51 2.48
CA ILE A 23 0.78 -2.54 3.03
C ILE A 23 -0.60 -3.20 3.24
N CYS A 24 -1.09 -3.98 2.27
CA CYS A 24 -2.35 -4.71 2.40
C CYS A 24 -2.31 -5.75 3.54
N GLU A 25 -1.20 -6.47 3.70
CA GLU A 25 -1.00 -7.45 4.78
C GLU A 25 -1.05 -6.80 6.17
N ASP A 26 -0.40 -5.64 6.30
CA ASP A 26 -0.35 -4.86 7.54
C ASP A 26 -1.73 -4.29 7.94
N ILE A 27 -2.60 -4.02 6.95
CA ILE A 27 -4.01 -3.67 7.20
C ILE A 27 -4.77 -4.91 7.70
N SER A 28 -4.74 -6.00 6.93
CA SER A 28 -5.20 -7.32 7.38
C SER A 28 -4.84 -8.42 6.40
N ARG A 29 -4.64 -9.64 6.91
CA ARG A 29 -4.49 -10.85 6.08
C ARG A 29 -5.68 -11.08 5.13
N GLY A 30 -6.90 -10.73 5.57
CA GLY A 30 -8.10 -10.88 4.74
C GLY A 30 -8.11 -9.94 3.54
N LEU A 31 -7.68 -8.68 3.74
CA LEU A 31 -7.52 -7.72 2.66
C LEU A 31 -6.45 -8.20 1.68
N ALA A 32 -5.24 -8.53 2.13
CA ALA A 32 -4.17 -9.01 1.27
C ALA A 32 -4.60 -10.22 0.41
N ARG A 33 -5.30 -11.19 1.01
CA ARG A 33 -5.77 -12.39 0.31
C ARG A 33 -6.78 -12.11 -0.79
N ASN A 34 -7.65 -11.11 -0.59
CA ASN A 34 -8.74 -10.80 -1.51
C ASN A 34 -8.40 -9.65 -2.48
N THR A 35 -7.23 -9.02 -2.34
CA THR A 35 -6.81 -7.91 -3.20
C THR A 35 -6.15 -8.46 -4.47
N LEU A 36 -6.59 -7.97 -5.63
CA LEU A 36 -6.02 -8.35 -6.94
C LEU A 36 -5.06 -7.28 -7.49
N ALA A 37 -5.41 -6.01 -7.29
CA ALA A 37 -4.62 -4.84 -7.69
C ALA A 37 -4.86 -3.73 -6.66
N ALA A 38 -3.92 -2.80 -6.56
CA ALA A 38 -4.03 -1.64 -5.69
C ALA A 38 -4.17 -0.36 -6.51
N VAL A 39 -4.78 0.65 -5.94
CA VAL A 39 -4.78 2.00 -6.51
C VAL A 39 -3.79 2.82 -5.69
N PHE A 40 -2.69 3.24 -6.30
CA PHE A 40 -1.70 4.09 -5.66
C PHE A 40 -1.69 5.46 -6.34
N ASN A 41 -1.91 6.52 -5.57
CA ASN A 41 -2.01 7.90 -6.08
C ASN A 41 -3.00 8.08 -7.25
N GLY A 42 -4.07 7.28 -7.27
CA GLY A 42 -5.12 7.34 -8.29
C GLY A 42 -4.89 6.43 -9.51
N GLU A 43 -3.75 5.74 -9.58
CA GLU A 43 -3.43 4.81 -10.67
C GLU A 43 -3.51 3.35 -10.21
N ILE A 44 -4.11 2.49 -11.04
CA ILE A 44 -4.17 1.05 -10.80
C ILE A 44 -2.78 0.45 -11.04
N THR A 45 -2.27 -0.31 -10.08
CA THR A 45 -0.93 -0.90 -10.13
C THR A 45 -0.90 -2.30 -9.47
N ASP A 46 0.17 -3.05 -9.78
CA ASP A 46 0.41 -4.39 -9.26
C ASP A 46 0.76 -4.37 -7.76
N LEU A 47 0.38 -5.44 -7.04
CA LEU A 47 0.63 -5.53 -5.61
C LEU A 47 2.11 -5.71 -5.26
N ASN A 48 2.92 -6.23 -6.18
CA ASN A 48 4.36 -6.40 -6.00
C ASN A 48 5.15 -5.14 -6.39
N THR A 49 4.48 -4.09 -6.86
CA THR A 49 5.12 -2.81 -7.16
C THR A 49 5.79 -2.24 -5.91
N PRO A 50 7.11 -2.03 -5.92
CA PRO A 50 7.81 -1.37 -4.82
C PRO A 50 7.52 0.13 -4.83
N VAL A 51 7.29 0.69 -3.63
CA VAL A 51 6.99 2.11 -3.45
C VAL A 51 8.20 2.82 -2.85
N TYR A 52 8.64 3.91 -3.49
CA TYR A 52 9.82 4.67 -3.06
C TYR A 52 9.50 6.10 -2.63
N GLN A 53 8.22 6.47 -2.62
CA GLN A 53 7.77 7.81 -2.27
C GLN A 53 6.48 7.75 -1.46
N ASP A 54 6.23 8.82 -0.71
CA ASP A 54 4.99 9.01 0.01
C ASP A 54 3.79 8.98 -0.95
N GLY A 55 2.65 8.53 -0.44
CA GLY A 55 1.46 8.44 -1.28
C GLY A 55 0.22 7.96 -0.56
N LYS A 56 -0.78 7.64 -1.36
CA LYS A 56 -2.11 7.25 -0.88
C LYS A 56 -2.57 5.97 -1.57
N VAL A 57 -3.15 5.07 -0.78
CA VAL A 57 -3.83 3.84 -1.21
C VAL A 57 -5.31 3.84 -0.85
#